data_AF-A0A917MWD1-F1
#
_entry.id   AF-A0A917MWD1-F1
#
_cell.length_a   1.000
_cell.length_b   1.000
_cell.length_c   1.000
_cell.angle_alpha   90.00
_cell.angle_beta   90.00
_cell.angle_gamma   90.00
#
_symmetry.space_group_name_H-M   'P 1'
#
loop_
_entity.id
_entity.type
_entity.pdbx_description
1 polymer ?
#
loop_
_entity_poly.entity_id
_entity_poly.type
_entity_poly.pdbx_seq_one_letter_code
_entity_poly.pdbx_strand_id
1 'polypeptide(L)'
;MKNRVTLALLLCALTTVVHAQFYKSVLPAPAGFNNALEKIVLDFRYDYKTIQGQQLSRETEVESYTSAVQLPGAKECVITRFHSKQDTTASWQGVMYRGDNYKEAVRVYKSLVRQVKRSQMQWLDNSAVYFLGDLEEPKEEVGFANTVLSLDVADAVYRQFVAEVELSGNDVDWTVTLNFHKKRDDREQ
;
A
#
# COMPACT_ATOMS: atom_id res chain seq x y z
N MET A 1 64.20 10.28 47.05
CA MET A 1 63.77 9.18 46.16
C MET A 1 62.26 9.22 46.01
N LYS A 2 61.80 9.23 44.75
CA LYS A 2 60.51 8.76 44.23
C LYS A 2 59.22 9.45 44.68
N ASN A 3 58.93 10.50 43.92
CA ASN A 3 57.63 10.82 43.33
C ASN A 3 56.76 9.60 42.93
N ARG A 4 55.44 9.86 42.97
CA ARG A 4 54.38 9.47 42.00
C ARG A 4 53.53 8.21 42.22
N VAL A 5 52.20 8.47 42.20
CA VAL A 5 51.16 7.77 41.39
C VAL A 5 50.73 6.42 41.97
N THR A 6 49.52 6.30 42.53
CA THR A 6 48.33 5.94 41.74
C THR A 6 47.07 6.06 42.62
N LEU A 7 46.25 7.09 42.38
CA LEU A 7 44.86 7.14 42.85
C LEU A 7 43.99 7.44 41.63
N ALA A 8 43.76 6.44 40.79
CA ALA A 8 42.91 6.54 39.60
C ALA A 8 42.47 5.15 39.16
N LEU A 9 41.60 4.52 39.95
CA LEU A 9 40.98 3.23 39.60
C LEU A 9 39.59 3.14 40.24
N LEU A 10 38.74 4.12 39.94
CA LEU A 10 37.31 4.07 40.32
C LEU A 10 36.51 5.14 39.54
N LEU A 11 36.60 5.11 38.21
CA LEU A 11 35.75 5.95 37.35
C LEU A 11 35.60 5.34 35.94
N CYS A 12 35.31 4.03 35.86
CA CYS A 12 34.99 3.33 34.60
C CYS A 12 33.65 2.57 34.64
N ALA A 13 32.71 3.00 35.48
CA ALA A 13 31.37 2.42 35.52
C ALA A 13 30.36 3.55 35.62
N LEU A 14 29.90 4.05 34.47
CA LEU A 14 28.60 4.73 34.23
C LEU A 14 28.61 5.43 32.86
N THR A 15 28.77 4.67 31.79
CA THR A 15 28.34 5.09 30.45
C THR A 15 27.59 3.95 29.79
N THR A 16 26.45 3.57 30.37
CA THR A 16 25.39 2.92 29.59
C THR A 16 24.81 4.00 28.68
N VAL A 17 25.45 4.17 27.51
CA VAL A 17 24.89 4.95 26.41
C VAL A 17 23.68 4.16 25.92
N VAL A 18 22.51 4.49 26.45
CA VAL A 18 21.22 4.00 25.97
C VAL A 18 21.12 4.45 24.52
N HIS A 19 21.51 3.57 23.60
CA HIS A 19 21.14 3.71 22.20
C HIS A 19 19.66 3.38 22.14
N ALA A 20 18.82 4.40 22.37
CA ALA A 20 17.46 4.37 21.89
C ALA A 20 17.55 4.19 20.37
N GLN A 21 17.46 2.94 19.92
CA GLN A 21 17.22 2.62 18.53
C GLN A 21 15.84 3.17 18.25
N PHE A 22 15.79 4.41 17.74
CA PHE A 22 14.58 4.94 17.11
C PHE A 22 14.14 3.87 16.12
N TYR A 23 13.01 3.22 16.41
CA TYR A 23 12.30 2.40 15.46
C TYR A 23 12.13 3.28 14.22
N LYS A 24 12.93 3.02 13.18
CA LYS A 24 12.71 3.62 11.86
C LYS A 24 11.26 3.31 11.54
N SER A 25 10.45 4.35 11.35
CA SER A 25 9.08 4.12 10.89
C SER A 25 9.17 3.25 9.65
N VAL A 26 8.52 2.10 9.67
CA VAL A 26 8.40 1.18 8.53
C VAL A 26 7.67 1.85 7.35
N LEU A 27 7.19 3.08 7.54
CA LEU A 27 6.55 3.88 6.53
C LEU A 27 7.61 4.53 5.60
N PRO A 28 7.45 4.35 4.27
CA PRO A 28 8.30 5.00 3.29
C PRO A 28 8.15 6.52 3.34
N ALA A 29 9.20 7.23 2.90
CA ALA A 29 9.16 8.70 2.82
C ALA A 29 7.94 9.16 1.98
N PRO A 30 7.15 10.15 2.44
CA PRO A 30 5.88 10.53 1.80
C PRO A 30 6.00 10.83 0.30
N ALA A 31 7.10 11.46 -0.12
CA ALA A 31 7.35 11.79 -1.53
C ALA A 31 7.45 10.54 -2.42
N GLY A 32 8.09 9.47 -1.94
CA GLY A 32 8.22 8.23 -2.72
C GLY A 32 6.88 7.52 -2.90
N PHE A 33 6.05 7.51 -1.85
CA PHE A 33 4.72 6.92 -1.91
C PHE A 33 3.79 7.68 -2.87
N ASN A 34 3.72 9.01 -2.73
CA ASN A 34 2.84 9.82 -3.58
C ASN A 34 3.24 9.71 -5.07
N ASN A 35 4.54 9.74 -5.38
CA ASN A 35 5.02 9.61 -6.77
C ASN A 35 4.71 8.24 -7.38
N ALA A 36 4.81 7.15 -6.59
CA ALA A 36 4.45 5.82 -7.07
C ALA A 36 2.93 5.69 -7.26
N LEU A 37 2.16 6.18 -6.29
CA LEU A 37 0.71 6.21 -6.34
C LEU A 37 0.21 6.96 -7.57
N GLU A 38 0.71 8.16 -7.82
CA GLU A 38 0.38 8.98 -8.99
C GLU A 38 0.63 8.22 -10.30
N LYS A 39 1.80 7.59 -10.45
CA LYS A 39 2.12 6.78 -11.64
C LYS A 39 1.15 5.61 -11.83
N ILE A 40 0.83 4.89 -10.76
CA ILE A 40 -0.10 3.76 -10.82
C ILE A 40 -1.51 4.24 -11.20
N VAL A 41 -2.01 5.29 -10.54
CA VAL A 41 -3.33 5.86 -10.81
C VAL A 41 -3.42 6.36 -12.24
N LEU A 42 -2.45 7.15 -12.72
CA LEU A 42 -2.45 7.68 -14.07
C LEU A 42 -2.36 6.59 -15.15
N ASP A 43 -1.71 5.45 -14.86
CA ASP A 43 -1.60 4.35 -15.82
C ASP A 43 -2.87 3.50 -15.94
N PHE A 44 -3.86 3.69 -15.04
CA PHE A 44 -5.17 3.06 -15.16
C PHE A 44 -5.82 3.33 -16.52
N ARG A 45 -5.68 4.56 -17.04
CA ARG A 45 -6.21 4.92 -18.36
C ARG A 45 -5.64 4.13 -19.53
N TYR A 46 -4.48 3.50 -19.31
CA TYR A 46 -3.79 2.64 -20.29
C TYR A 46 -3.90 1.16 -19.89
N ASP A 47 -4.85 0.79 -19.03
CA ASP A 47 -5.00 -0.55 -18.47
C ASP A 47 -3.70 -1.06 -17.85
N TYR A 48 -2.92 -0.20 -17.20
CA TYR A 48 -1.62 -0.51 -16.61
C TYR A 48 -0.54 -1.03 -17.59
N LYS A 49 -0.70 -0.77 -18.90
CA LYS A 49 0.22 -1.27 -19.94
C LYS A 49 1.61 -0.64 -19.85
N THR A 50 1.73 0.61 -19.39
CA THR A 50 3.03 1.32 -19.40
C THR A 50 3.87 0.98 -18.17
N ILE A 51 3.23 0.54 -17.08
CA ILE A 51 3.91 0.05 -15.88
C ILE A 51 3.95 -1.48 -15.79
N GLN A 52 3.64 -2.19 -16.88
CA GLN A 52 3.68 -3.65 -16.91
C GLN A 52 5.12 -4.19 -16.89
N GLY A 53 5.35 -5.20 -16.06
CA GLY A 53 6.61 -5.93 -15.94
C GLY A 53 6.55 -7.34 -16.53
N GLN A 54 7.26 -8.26 -15.89
CA GLN A 54 7.37 -9.65 -16.31
C GLN A 54 6.04 -10.40 -16.11
N GLN A 55 5.69 -11.26 -17.06
CA GLN A 55 4.53 -12.15 -16.93
C GLN A 55 4.76 -13.17 -15.81
N LEU A 56 3.81 -13.25 -14.88
CA LEU A 56 3.78 -14.19 -13.76
C LEU A 56 3.01 -15.46 -14.13
N SER A 57 1.83 -15.30 -14.73
CA SER A 57 0.97 -16.40 -15.15
C SER A 57 0.13 -16.00 -16.37
N ARG A 58 -0.34 -17.01 -17.09
CA ARG A 58 -1.30 -16.88 -18.18
C ARG A 58 -2.22 -18.08 -18.16
N GLU A 59 -3.48 -17.81 -17.88
CA GLU A 59 -4.60 -18.72 -17.98
C GLU A 59 -5.47 -18.31 -19.18
N THR A 60 -6.50 -19.09 -19.50
CA THR A 60 -7.32 -18.85 -20.70
C THR A 60 -8.01 -17.48 -20.70
N GLU A 61 -8.44 -17.00 -19.53
CA GLU A 61 -9.21 -15.75 -19.40
C GLU A 61 -8.52 -14.70 -18.53
N VAL A 62 -7.37 -15.02 -17.93
CA VAL A 62 -6.66 -14.15 -16.98
C VAL A 62 -5.17 -14.20 -17.23
N GLU A 63 -4.53 -13.03 -17.23
CA GLU A 63 -3.08 -12.91 -17.27
C GLU A 63 -2.60 -12.04 -16.12
N SER A 64 -1.50 -12.44 -15.47
CA SER A 64 -0.91 -11.69 -14.37
C SER A 64 0.54 -11.31 -14.67
N TYR A 65 0.92 -10.10 -14.28
CA TYR A 65 2.23 -9.52 -14.51
C TYR A 65 2.75 -8.87 -13.22
N THR A 66 4.07 -8.81 -13.05
CA THR A 66 4.65 -7.90 -12.07
C THR A 66 4.41 -6.45 -12.51
N SER A 67 4.31 -5.53 -11.55
CA SER A 67 4.32 -4.09 -11.85
C SER A 67 5.77 -3.57 -11.88
N ALA A 68 6.15 -2.83 -12.92
CA ALA A 68 7.41 -2.11 -13.00
C ALA A 68 7.47 -0.92 -12.01
N VAL A 69 6.30 -0.37 -11.65
CA VAL A 69 6.18 0.62 -10.56
C VAL A 69 5.81 -0.11 -9.27
N GLN A 70 6.67 -0.01 -8.27
CA GLN A 70 6.44 -0.58 -6.94
C GLN A 70 5.90 0.50 -6.01
N LEU A 71 4.87 0.17 -5.24
CA LEU A 71 4.38 1.04 -4.18
C LEU A 71 5.27 0.86 -2.93
N PRO A 72 5.91 1.91 -2.41
CA PRO A 72 6.75 1.77 -1.24
C PRO A 72 5.99 1.15 -0.05
N GLY A 73 6.59 0.14 0.59
CA GLY A 73 5.96 -0.63 1.66
C GLY A 73 5.21 -1.88 1.19
N ALA A 74 4.94 -2.03 -0.10
CA ALA A 74 4.38 -3.27 -0.65
C ALA A 74 5.42 -4.40 -0.64
N LYS A 75 4.97 -5.62 -0.33
CA LYS A 75 5.73 -6.86 -0.47
C LYS A 75 5.77 -7.33 -1.92
N GLU A 76 4.68 -7.12 -2.66
CA GLU A 76 4.55 -7.43 -4.08
C GLU A 76 3.52 -6.49 -4.73
N CYS A 77 3.71 -6.21 -6.01
CA CYS A 77 2.79 -5.44 -6.84
C CYS A 77 2.50 -6.21 -8.13
N VAL A 78 1.23 -6.49 -8.40
CA VAL A 78 0.76 -7.33 -9.50
C VAL A 78 -0.26 -6.57 -10.33
N ILE A 79 -0.20 -6.74 -11.65
CA ILE A 79 -1.22 -6.29 -12.60
C ILE A 79 -1.94 -7.53 -13.10
N THR A 80 -3.27 -7.53 -13.01
CA THR A 80 -4.11 -8.61 -13.53
C THR A 80 -4.94 -8.09 -14.70
N ARG A 81 -5.01 -8.85 -15.80
CA ARG A 81 -5.84 -8.55 -16.96
C ARG A 81 -6.86 -9.66 -17.15
N PHE A 82 -8.11 -9.26 -17.33
CA PHE A 82 -9.19 -10.16 -17.68
C PHE A 82 -9.42 -10.10 -19.19
N HIS A 83 -9.67 -11.26 -19.80
CA HIS A 83 -9.89 -11.45 -21.24
C HIS A 83 -11.16 -12.27 -21.51
N SER A 84 -12.09 -12.29 -20.55
CA SER A 84 -13.36 -12.99 -20.72
C SER A 84 -14.29 -12.19 -21.65
N LYS A 85 -15.34 -12.84 -22.18
CA LYS A 85 -16.36 -12.15 -22.97
C LYS A 85 -17.10 -11.05 -22.18
N GLN A 86 -17.10 -11.16 -20.85
CA GLN A 86 -17.83 -10.28 -19.93
C GLN A 86 -16.92 -9.23 -19.29
N ASP A 87 -15.61 -9.48 -19.25
CA ASP A 87 -14.63 -8.63 -18.59
C ASP A 87 -13.33 -8.56 -19.38
N THR A 88 -13.05 -7.37 -19.89
CA THR A 88 -11.79 -7.02 -20.57
C THR A 88 -11.00 -5.97 -19.79
N THR A 89 -11.25 -5.85 -18.48
CA THR A 89 -10.63 -4.85 -17.62
C THR A 89 -9.26 -5.28 -17.10
N ALA A 90 -8.55 -4.35 -16.48
CA ALA A 90 -7.32 -4.62 -15.75
C ALA A 90 -7.42 -4.06 -14.33
N SER A 91 -6.70 -4.69 -13.41
CA SER A 91 -6.51 -4.24 -12.04
C SER A 91 -5.03 -4.19 -11.68
N TRP A 92 -4.70 -3.33 -10.72
CA TRP A 92 -3.42 -3.31 -10.05
C TRP A 92 -3.63 -3.65 -8.58
N GLN A 93 -2.77 -4.48 -8.00
CA GLN A 93 -2.81 -4.86 -6.59
C GLN A 93 -1.42 -4.74 -5.97
N GLY A 94 -1.37 -4.17 -4.76
CA GLY A 94 -0.20 -4.17 -3.90
C GLY A 94 -0.51 -4.90 -2.59
N VAL A 95 0.30 -5.91 -2.23
CA VAL A 95 0.19 -6.57 -0.92
C VAL A 95 1.01 -5.80 0.10
N MET A 96 0.34 -5.14 1.03
CA MET A 96 0.95 -4.23 2.00
C MET A 96 1.26 -4.92 3.34
N TYR A 97 0.59 -6.03 3.63
CA TYR A 97 0.86 -6.87 4.79
C TYR A 97 0.55 -8.33 4.48
N ARG A 98 1.34 -9.22 5.08
CA ARG A 98 1.10 -10.67 5.14
C ARG A 98 1.77 -11.19 6.41
N GLY A 99 1.02 -11.82 7.30
CA GLY A 99 1.52 -12.34 8.57
C GLY A 99 0.40 -12.85 9.48
N ASP A 100 0.77 -13.33 10.66
CA ASP A 100 -0.13 -13.98 11.63
C ASP A 100 -0.69 -13.02 12.70
N ASN A 101 -0.30 -11.73 12.66
CA ASN A 101 -0.65 -10.77 13.71
C ASN A 101 -1.79 -9.84 13.27
N TYR A 102 -3.01 -10.15 13.71
CA TYR A 102 -4.20 -9.32 13.45
C TYR A 102 -4.02 -7.85 13.82
N LYS A 103 -3.47 -7.57 15.01
CA LYS A 103 -3.28 -6.18 15.49
C LYS A 103 -2.33 -5.38 14.61
N GLU A 104 -1.34 -6.05 14.02
CA GLU A 104 -0.46 -5.44 13.05
C GLU A 104 -1.15 -5.24 11.70
N ALA A 105 -1.90 -6.23 11.21
CA ALA A 105 -2.69 -6.12 9.99
C ALA A 105 -3.67 -4.93 10.07
N VAL A 106 -4.43 -4.79 11.16
CA VAL A 106 -5.32 -3.64 11.41
C VAL A 106 -4.56 -2.31 11.41
N ARG A 107 -3.36 -2.27 12.00
CA ARG A 107 -2.53 -1.06 12.02
C ARG A 107 -2.09 -0.67 10.61
N VAL A 108 -1.65 -1.64 9.81
CA VAL A 108 -1.24 -1.42 8.41
C VAL A 108 -2.44 -0.96 7.60
N TYR A 109 -3.59 -1.64 7.71
CA TYR A 109 -4.84 -1.29 7.05
C TYR A 109 -5.25 0.17 7.31
N LYS A 110 -5.39 0.56 8.59
CA LYS A 110 -5.77 1.94 8.95
C LYS A 110 -4.75 2.97 8.48
N SER A 111 -3.46 2.65 8.60
CA SER A 111 -2.40 3.55 8.15
C SER A 111 -2.43 3.73 6.64
N LEU A 112 -2.67 2.66 5.89
CA LEU A 112 -2.74 2.64 4.43
C LEU A 112 -3.93 3.46 3.93
N VAL A 113 -5.13 3.25 4.49
CA VAL A 113 -6.32 4.08 4.17
C VAL A 113 -6.00 5.57 4.39
N ARG A 114 -5.43 5.92 5.55
CA ARG A 114 -5.05 7.30 5.84
C ARG A 114 -3.99 7.84 4.88
N GLN A 115 -3.03 7.01 4.50
CA GLN A 115 -1.95 7.40 3.60
C GLN A 115 -2.50 7.68 2.21
N VAL A 116 -3.30 6.77 1.64
CA VAL A 116 -3.95 6.94 0.33
C VAL A 116 -4.83 8.20 0.31
N LYS A 117 -5.66 8.42 1.34
CA LYS A 117 -6.51 9.63 1.45
C LYS A 117 -5.71 10.94 1.51
N ARG A 118 -4.52 10.93 2.12
CA ARG A 118 -3.67 12.12 2.29
C ARG A 118 -2.67 12.31 1.16
N SER A 119 -2.55 11.34 0.26
CA SER A 119 -1.66 11.44 -0.89
C SER A 119 -2.22 12.42 -1.89
N GLN A 120 -1.55 13.56 -2.00
CA GLN A 120 -1.75 14.49 -3.10
C GLN A 120 -1.06 13.95 -4.35
N MET A 121 -1.81 13.87 -5.45
CA MET A 121 -1.28 13.54 -6.77
C MET A 121 -1.45 14.74 -7.69
N GLN A 122 -0.49 14.96 -8.59
CA GLN A 122 -0.59 15.95 -9.65
C GLN A 122 -1.33 15.34 -10.83
N TRP A 123 -2.36 16.04 -11.30
CA TRP A 123 -3.18 15.60 -12.41
C TRP A 123 -2.65 16.09 -13.76
N LEU A 124 -3.30 15.64 -14.84
CA LEU A 124 -2.91 15.94 -16.23
C LEU A 124 -2.95 17.45 -16.57
N ASP A 125 -3.81 18.20 -15.89
CA ASP A 125 -3.96 19.65 -15.99
C ASP A 125 -3.18 20.42 -14.90
N ASN A 126 -2.30 19.73 -14.17
CA ASN A 126 -1.57 20.21 -12.99
C ASN A 126 -2.44 20.54 -11.77
N SER A 127 -3.72 20.17 -11.76
CA SER A 127 -4.53 20.24 -10.53
C SER A 127 -4.06 19.20 -9.50
N ALA A 128 -4.37 19.45 -8.23
CA ALA A 128 -4.14 18.49 -7.16
C ALA A 128 -5.39 17.63 -6.97
N VAL A 129 -5.23 16.31 -6.97
CA VAL A 129 -6.33 15.35 -6.79
C VAL A 129 -6.07 14.44 -5.59
N TYR A 130 -7.16 13.97 -4.99
CA TYR A 130 -7.15 13.16 -3.76
C TYR A 130 -8.18 12.04 -3.85
N PHE A 131 -7.99 11.03 -3.00
CA PHE A 131 -8.99 9.99 -2.76
C PHE A 131 -9.94 10.40 -1.62
N LEU A 132 -11.24 10.20 -1.84
CA LEU A 132 -12.33 10.47 -0.91
C LEU A 132 -13.01 9.17 -0.47
N GLY A 133 -13.57 9.15 0.73
CA GLY A 133 -14.26 7.98 1.30
C GLY A 133 -13.93 7.82 2.78
N ASP A 134 -14.67 6.95 3.47
CA ASP A 134 -14.55 6.75 4.91
C ASP A 134 -13.88 5.42 5.24
N LEU A 135 -13.12 5.41 6.33
CA LEU A 135 -12.51 4.20 6.86
C LEU A 135 -13.62 3.27 7.36
N GLU A 136 -13.68 2.06 6.82
CA GLU A 136 -14.41 0.98 7.44
C GLU A 136 -13.62 0.46 8.64
N GLU A 137 -14.26 0.42 9.81
CA GLU A 137 -13.60 -0.04 11.04
C GLU A 137 -13.54 -1.57 11.08
N PRO A 138 -12.34 -2.18 11.12
CA PRO A 138 -12.22 -3.63 11.17
C PRO A 138 -12.83 -4.23 12.43
N LYS A 139 -13.54 -5.34 12.27
CA LYS A 139 -14.08 -6.15 13.37
C LYS A 139 -13.43 -7.53 13.31
N GLU A 140 -12.75 -7.91 14.39
CA GLU A 140 -11.99 -9.17 14.46
C GLU A 140 -12.91 -10.38 14.18
N GLU A 141 -14.13 -10.32 14.70
CA GLU A 141 -15.19 -11.33 14.54
C GLU A 141 -15.55 -11.65 13.08
N VAL A 142 -15.32 -10.69 12.17
CA VAL A 142 -15.73 -10.79 10.75
C VAL A 142 -14.58 -11.31 9.88
N GLY A 143 -13.33 -11.25 10.35
CA GLY A 143 -12.16 -11.68 9.56
C GLY A 143 -11.87 -10.82 8.32
N PHE A 144 -12.65 -9.76 8.11
CA PHE A 144 -12.63 -8.94 6.90
C PHE A 144 -13.04 -7.49 7.19
N ALA A 145 -12.42 -6.55 6.48
CA ALA A 145 -12.84 -5.16 6.42
C ALA A 145 -12.44 -4.55 5.08
N ASN A 146 -13.31 -3.72 4.49
CA ASN A 146 -13.06 -3.13 3.18
C ASN A 146 -13.32 -1.62 3.17
N THR A 147 -12.32 -0.84 2.77
CA THR A 147 -12.48 0.59 2.57
C THR A 147 -12.34 0.90 1.08
N VAL A 148 -13.43 1.35 0.47
CA VAL A 148 -13.43 1.84 -0.91
C VAL A 148 -13.28 3.35 -0.93
N LEU A 149 -12.28 3.85 -1.66
CA LEU A 149 -12.04 5.27 -1.86
C LEU A 149 -12.21 5.63 -3.34
N SER A 150 -12.96 6.69 -3.61
CA SER A 150 -13.17 7.23 -4.96
C SER A 150 -12.20 8.37 -5.24
N LEU A 151 -11.77 8.50 -6.50
CA LEU A 151 -10.90 9.59 -6.93
C LEU A 151 -11.74 10.84 -7.24
N ASP A 152 -11.38 11.99 -6.67
CA ASP A 152 -12.09 13.27 -6.86
C ASP A 152 -11.71 13.94 -8.18
N VAL A 153 -12.20 13.39 -9.30
CA VAL A 153 -11.92 13.90 -10.65
C VAL A 153 -13.16 13.88 -11.54
N ALA A 154 -13.26 14.86 -12.44
CA ALA A 154 -14.33 14.94 -13.43
C ALA A 154 -14.08 14.05 -14.68
N ASP A 155 -12.92 13.43 -14.80
CA ASP A 155 -12.55 12.59 -15.95
C ASP A 155 -13.42 11.33 -16.00
N ALA A 156 -14.14 11.15 -17.11
CA ALA A 156 -15.04 10.02 -17.31
C ALA A 156 -14.34 8.66 -17.30
N VAL A 157 -13.04 8.59 -17.64
CA VAL A 157 -12.24 7.36 -17.57
C VAL A 157 -12.19 6.84 -16.13
N TYR A 158 -12.17 7.74 -15.15
CA TYR A 158 -12.03 7.42 -13.73
C TYR A 158 -13.36 7.34 -12.98
N ARG A 159 -14.50 7.46 -13.66
CA ARG A 159 -15.83 7.47 -13.01
C ARG A 159 -16.10 6.26 -12.12
N GLN A 160 -15.63 5.10 -12.54
CA GLN A 160 -15.76 3.83 -11.80
C GLN A 160 -14.43 3.38 -11.19
N PHE A 161 -13.41 4.22 -11.23
CA PHE A 161 -12.10 3.92 -10.67
C PHE A 161 -12.13 4.07 -9.15
N VAL A 162 -11.66 3.06 -8.44
CA VAL A 162 -11.59 3.06 -6.99
C VAL A 162 -10.22 2.59 -6.51
N ALA A 163 -9.84 3.09 -5.34
CA ALA A 163 -8.79 2.52 -4.51
C ALA A 163 -9.46 1.72 -3.39
N GLU A 164 -9.33 0.41 -3.41
CA GLU A 164 -9.94 -0.49 -2.45
C GLU A 164 -8.86 -1.05 -1.53
N VAL A 165 -8.95 -0.69 -0.25
CA VAL A 165 -8.07 -1.23 0.79
C VAL A 165 -8.83 -2.34 1.50
N GLU A 166 -8.28 -3.54 1.43
CA GLU A 166 -8.86 -4.74 2.00
C GLU A 166 -7.98 -5.28 3.12
N LEU A 167 -8.60 -5.59 4.26
CA LEU A 167 -8.06 -6.47 5.27
C LEU A 167 -8.84 -7.77 5.17
N SER A 168 -8.15 -8.88 4.94
CA SER A 168 -8.77 -10.20 4.92
C SER A 168 -7.86 -11.23 5.57
N GLY A 169 -8.45 -12.22 6.20
CA GLY A 169 -7.70 -13.26 6.86
C GLY A 169 -8.54 -14.15 7.76
N ASN A 170 -7.83 -15.01 8.47
CA ASN A 170 -8.35 -15.84 9.54
C ASN A 170 -7.38 -15.79 10.72
N ASP A 171 -7.64 -16.56 11.78
CA ASP A 171 -6.81 -16.57 12.99
C ASP A 171 -5.33 -16.97 12.75
N VAL A 172 -5.00 -17.52 11.58
CA VAL A 172 -3.66 -17.99 11.23
C VAL A 172 -2.93 -17.03 10.29
N ASP A 173 -3.63 -16.48 9.30
CA ASP A 173 -3.02 -15.66 8.26
C ASP A 173 -3.88 -14.43 7.95
N TRP A 174 -3.26 -13.26 8.03
CA TRP A 174 -3.82 -11.96 7.71
C TRP A 174 -3.09 -11.31 6.56
N THR A 175 -3.86 -10.70 5.66
CA THR A 175 -3.37 -9.96 4.50
C THR A 175 -4.01 -8.58 4.46
N VAL A 176 -3.21 -7.58 4.07
CA VAL A 176 -3.73 -6.25 3.71
C VAL A 176 -3.33 -5.97 2.27
N THR A 177 -4.30 -5.66 1.43
CA THR A 177 -4.07 -5.31 0.02
C THR A 177 -4.61 -3.93 -0.32
N LEU A 178 -3.96 -3.27 -1.27
CA LEU A 178 -4.48 -2.10 -1.96
C LEU A 178 -4.73 -2.47 -3.42
N ASN A 179 -5.97 -2.34 -3.85
CA ASN A 179 -6.42 -2.62 -5.21
C ASN A 179 -6.81 -1.33 -5.91
N PHE A 180 -6.37 -1.16 -7.16
CA PHE A 180 -6.90 -0.16 -8.07
C PHE A 180 -7.59 -0.88 -9.23
N HIS A 181 -8.87 -0.61 -9.41
CA HIS A 181 -9.66 -1.26 -10.44
C HIS A 181 -10.92 -0.46 -10.73
N LYS A 182 -11.65 -0.95 -11.74
CA LYS A 182 -13.00 -0.51 -12.03
C LYS A 182 -13.98 -1.20 -11.08
N LYS A 183 -14.76 -0.45 -10.31
CA LYS A 183 -15.89 -0.98 -9.52
C LYS A 183 -17.10 -1.15 -10.43
N ARG A 184 -17.68 -2.35 -10.47
CA ARG A 184 -18.93 -2.63 -11.19
C ARG A 184 -20.10 -1.99 -10.45
N ASP A 185 -21.14 -1.54 -11.16
CA ASP A 185 -22.37 -1.06 -10.52
C ASP A 185 -23.12 -2.30 -9.98
N ASP A 186 -23.48 -2.30 -8.69
CA ASP A 186 -24.15 -3.44 -8.04
C ASP A 186 -25.52 -3.79 -8.68
N ARG A 187 -26.05 -2.90 -9.55
CA ARG A 187 -27.29 -3.09 -10.30
C ARG A 187 -27.13 -3.81 -11.65
N GLU A 188 -25.90 -4.06 -12.09
CA GLU A 188 -25.59 -4.76 -13.35
C GLU A 188 -25.32 -6.27 -13.14
N GLN A 189 -26.22 -6.96 -12.43
CA GLN A 189 -26.24 -8.44 -12.33
C GLN A 189 -27.28 -9.05 -13.26
#